data_AF-A0A161MCZ6-F1
#
_entry.id   AF-A0A161MCZ6-F1
#
_cell.length_a   1.000
_cell.length_b   1.000
_cell.length_c   1.000
_cell.angle_alpha   90.00
_cell.angle_beta   90.00
_cell.angle_gamma   90.00
#
_symmetry.space_group_name_H-M   'P 1'
#
loop_
_entity.id
_entity.type
_entity.pdbx_description
1 polymer ?
#
loop_
_entity_poly.entity_id
_entity_poly.type
_entity_poly.pdbx_seq_one_letter_code
_entity_poly.pdbx_strand_id
1 'polypeptide(L)'
;EISGTRTEYKVKMNRMRQKIAQRLKEAQNTNAMLTTFNEIDMSAIIEFRKVQQDAFSKKHGIKLGFMSPFVKAAAYALQDQPVVNAVIMDNEIIYRDYIDISVAVATPKGLVVPVIRNVEAMNYAEIEKAIAVLGEKARTGKLAVEDMDGGTFTISNGGVFGSLMGTPIINPT
;
A
#
# COMPACT_ATOMS: atom_id res chain seq x y z
N GLU A 1 -11.22 -20.71 40.91
CA GLU A 1 -9.81 -20.31 40.69
C GLU A 1 -9.43 -20.63 39.26
N ILE A 2 -8.95 -19.64 38.50
CA ILE A 2 -8.49 -19.89 37.12
C ILE A 2 -7.09 -20.49 37.22
N SER A 3 -7.01 -21.81 37.10
CA SER A 3 -5.76 -22.56 37.06
C SER A 3 -5.12 -22.41 35.67
N GLY A 4 -4.35 -21.34 35.49
CA GLY A 4 -3.47 -21.17 34.34
C GLY A 4 -2.02 -21.22 34.79
N THR A 5 -1.21 -22.09 34.19
CA THR A 5 0.25 -22.15 34.41
C THR A 5 0.88 -20.79 34.06
N ARG A 6 1.54 -20.15 35.04
CA ARG A 6 2.23 -18.86 34.86
C ARG A 6 3.63 -19.09 34.26
N THR A 7 3.70 -19.61 33.03
CA THR A 7 4.98 -19.79 32.31
C THR A 7 5.21 -18.67 31.31
N GLU A 8 6.35 -17.99 31.44
CA GLU A 8 6.85 -17.01 30.47
C GLU A 8 8.02 -17.62 29.67
N TYR A 9 8.03 -17.46 28.35
CA TYR A 9 9.16 -17.86 27.51
C TYR A 9 9.63 -16.68 26.65
N LYS A 10 10.95 -16.47 26.61
CA LYS A 10 11.58 -15.36 25.89
C LYS A 10 11.98 -15.80 24.48
N VAL A 11 11.59 -15.04 23.47
CA VAL A 11 12.01 -15.25 22.08
C VAL A 11 12.87 -14.07 21.64
N LYS A 12 14.11 -14.35 21.20
CA LYS A 12 15.01 -13.33 20.69
C LYS A 12 14.50 -12.81 19.35
N MET A 13 14.39 -11.48 19.20
CA MET A 13 14.04 -10.88 17.92
C MET A 13 15.18 -11.06 16.91
N ASN A 14 14.85 -11.42 15.68
CA ASN A 14 15.81 -11.38 14.59
C ASN A 14 16.10 -9.93 14.15
N ARG A 15 17.20 -9.71 13.43
CA ARG A 15 17.65 -8.36 13.01
C ARG A 15 16.61 -7.61 12.18
N MET A 16 15.92 -8.31 11.27
CA MET A 16 14.88 -7.72 10.43
C MET A 16 13.72 -7.17 11.26
N ARG A 17 13.23 -7.96 12.22
CA ARG A 17 12.12 -7.57 13.11
C ARG A 17 12.51 -6.42 14.03
N GLN A 18 13.77 -6.37 14.50
CA GLN A 18 14.30 -5.23 15.23
C GLN A 18 14.32 -3.96 14.38
N LYS A 19 14.77 -4.05 13.12
CA LYS A 19 14.82 -2.89 12.21
C LYS A 19 13.43 -2.35 11.87
N ILE A 20 12.46 -3.24 11.64
CA ILE A 20 11.05 -2.86 11.41
C ILE A 20 10.50 -2.12 12.65
N ALA A 21 10.71 -2.68 13.85
CA ALA A 21 10.24 -2.05 15.08
C ALA A 21 10.85 -0.65 15.30
N GLN A 22 12.15 -0.49 15.03
CA GLN A 22 12.82 0.80 15.09
C GLN A 22 12.21 1.81 14.11
N ARG A 23 12.05 1.43 12.83
CA ARG A 23 11.48 2.30 11.79
C ARG A 23 10.05 2.74 12.08
N LEU A 24 9.20 1.82 12.55
CA LEU A 24 7.82 2.16 12.92
C LEU A 24 7.76 3.16 14.07
N LYS A 25 8.66 3.03 15.06
CA LYS A 25 8.69 3.97 16.18
C LYS A 25 9.25 5.33 15.77
N GLU A 26 10.25 5.35 14.89
CA GLU A 26 10.80 6.57 14.30
C GLU A 26 9.75 7.33 13.48
N ALA A 27 8.94 6.63 12.69
CA ALA A 27 7.82 7.21 11.95
C ALA A 27 6.85 7.96 12.87
N GLN A 28 6.50 7.37 14.02
CA GLN A 28 5.59 7.97 15.00
C GLN A 28 6.20 9.16 15.74
N ASN A 29 7.51 9.14 16.00
CA ASN A 29 8.16 10.23 16.71
C ASN A 29 8.41 11.44 15.79
N THR A 30 8.62 11.19 14.51
CA THR A 30 8.92 12.23 13.51
C THR A 30 7.64 12.91 13.01
N ASN A 31 6.57 12.15 12.81
CA ASN A 31 5.32 12.66 12.24
C ASN A 31 4.26 12.90 13.32
N ALA A 32 3.59 14.06 13.25
CA ALA A 32 2.35 14.29 13.99
C ALA A 32 1.19 13.56 13.27
N MET A 33 1.06 12.26 13.51
CA MET A 33 0.12 11.41 12.79
C MET A 33 -1.31 11.61 13.28
N LEU A 34 -2.18 12.02 12.36
CA LEU A 34 -3.63 12.10 12.55
C LEU A 34 -4.34 11.24 11.51
N THR A 35 -5.54 10.79 11.81
CA THR A 35 -6.33 9.94 10.90
C THR A 35 -7.72 10.53 10.74
N THR A 36 -8.15 10.65 9.49
CA THR A 36 -9.53 10.98 9.12
C THR A 36 -10.19 9.78 8.44
N PHE A 37 -11.51 9.68 8.58
CA PHE A 37 -12.31 8.57 8.08
C PHE A 37 -13.45 9.09 7.23
N ASN A 38 -13.77 8.35 6.17
CA ASN A 38 -14.95 8.54 5.34
C ASN A 38 -15.47 7.18 4.87
N GLU A 39 -16.73 7.15 4.46
CA GLU A 39 -17.36 5.99 3.84
C GLU A 39 -17.51 6.22 2.34
N ILE A 40 -17.38 5.15 1.56
CA ILE A 40 -17.50 5.21 0.09
C ILE A 40 -18.50 4.13 -0.34
N ASP A 41 -19.52 4.52 -1.10
CA ASP A 41 -20.42 3.58 -1.74
C ASP A 41 -19.71 2.89 -2.92
N MET A 42 -19.52 1.57 -2.79
CA MET A 42 -18.84 0.74 -3.77
C MET A 42 -19.79 0.16 -4.84
N SER A 43 -21.10 0.42 -4.76
CA SER A 43 -22.10 -0.21 -5.64
C SER A 43 -21.81 0.00 -7.12
N ALA A 44 -21.52 1.24 -7.53
CA ALA A 44 -21.26 1.59 -8.92
C ALA A 44 -19.99 0.92 -9.47
N ILE A 45 -18.91 0.86 -8.69
CA ILE A 45 -17.65 0.25 -9.15
C ILE A 45 -17.77 -1.29 -9.20
N ILE A 46 -18.55 -1.89 -8.30
CA ILE A 46 -18.84 -3.33 -8.32
C ILE A 46 -19.65 -3.68 -9.57
N GLU A 47 -20.68 -2.91 -9.89
CA GLU A 47 -21.48 -3.10 -11.10
C GLU A 47 -20.64 -2.91 -12.36
N PHE A 48 -19.89 -1.81 -12.46
CA PHE A 48 -18.97 -1.54 -13.57
C PHE A 48 -18.02 -2.71 -13.80
N ARG A 49 -17.40 -3.20 -12.72
CA ARG A 49 -16.51 -4.36 -12.78
C ARG A 49 -17.24 -5.59 -13.29
N LYS A 50 -18.45 -5.89 -12.80
CA LYS A 50 -19.24 -7.04 -13.23
C LYS A 50 -19.55 -7.01 -14.73
N VAL A 51 -19.90 -5.84 -15.28
CA VAL A 51 -20.23 -5.68 -16.70
C VAL A 51 -18.97 -5.75 -17.58
N GLN A 52 -17.86 -5.14 -17.15
CA GLN A 52 -16.67 -4.99 -17.98
C GLN A 52 -15.61 -6.10 -17.80
N GLN A 53 -15.74 -6.94 -16.77
CA GLN A 53 -14.74 -7.96 -16.39
C GLN A 53 -14.32 -8.83 -17.58
N ASP A 54 -15.29 -9.37 -18.33
CA ASP A 54 -15.02 -10.35 -19.39
C ASP A 54 -14.36 -9.69 -20.60
N ALA A 55 -14.87 -8.53 -21.02
CA ALA A 55 -14.28 -7.77 -22.12
C ALA A 55 -12.85 -7.31 -21.77
N PHE A 56 -12.65 -6.81 -20.56
CA PHE A 56 -11.34 -6.38 -20.07
C PHE A 56 -10.34 -7.53 -20.00
N SER A 57 -10.76 -8.67 -19.44
CA SER A 57 -9.90 -9.85 -19.31
C SER A 57 -9.51 -10.42 -20.67
N LYS A 58 -10.44 -10.46 -21.64
CA LYS A 58 -10.15 -10.88 -23.02
C LYS A 58 -9.20 -9.94 -23.74
N LYS A 59 -9.34 -8.62 -23.56
CA LYS A 59 -8.51 -7.61 -24.24
C LYS A 59 -7.10 -7.49 -23.66
N HIS A 60 -6.97 -7.55 -22.34
CA HIS A 60 -5.72 -7.22 -21.65
C HIS A 60 -5.00 -8.42 -21.03
N GLY A 61 -5.64 -9.60 -20.98
CA GLY A 61 -5.08 -10.82 -20.40
C GLY A 61 -4.99 -10.80 -18.87
N ILE A 62 -5.66 -9.85 -18.22
CA ILE A 62 -5.64 -9.68 -16.76
C ILE A 62 -7.04 -9.34 -16.25
N LYS A 63 -7.35 -9.80 -15.04
CA LYS A 63 -8.62 -9.50 -14.39
C LYS A 63 -8.65 -8.05 -13.92
N LEU A 64 -9.77 -7.37 -14.14
CA LEU A 64 -10.03 -6.08 -13.52
C LEU A 64 -10.22 -6.25 -12.01
N GLY A 65 -9.36 -5.63 -11.21
CA GLY A 65 -9.46 -5.58 -9.76
C GLY A 65 -10.14 -4.30 -9.27
N PHE A 66 -10.23 -4.16 -7.95
CA PHE A 66 -10.65 -2.91 -7.31
C PHE A 66 -9.46 -1.97 -7.04
N MET A 67 -8.24 -2.50 -7.04
CA MET A 67 -7.05 -1.70 -6.73
C MET A 67 -6.76 -0.68 -7.82
N SER A 68 -6.93 -0.99 -9.12
CA SER A 68 -6.68 0.01 -10.16
C SER A 68 -7.59 1.24 -10.08
N PRO A 69 -8.91 1.15 -9.80
CA PRO A 69 -9.72 2.30 -9.44
C PRO A 69 -9.16 3.13 -8.27
N PHE A 70 -8.79 2.49 -7.16
CA PHE A 70 -8.29 3.21 -5.98
C PHE A 70 -6.95 3.90 -6.25
N VAL A 71 -6.03 3.20 -6.90
CA VAL A 71 -4.72 3.73 -7.29
C VAL A 71 -4.89 4.92 -8.24
N LYS A 72 -5.79 4.82 -9.23
CA LYS A 72 -6.03 5.93 -10.17
C LYS A 72 -6.75 7.11 -9.52
N ALA A 73 -7.72 6.85 -8.63
CA ALA A 73 -8.39 7.90 -7.86
C ALA A 73 -7.44 8.62 -6.91
N ALA A 74 -6.54 7.88 -6.25
CA ALA A 74 -5.50 8.45 -5.41
C ALA A 74 -4.55 9.32 -6.24
N ALA A 75 -4.09 8.86 -7.41
CA ALA A 75 -3.26 9.66 -8.30
C ALA A 75 -3.96 10.96 -8.72
N TYR A 76 -5.24 10.91 -9.09
CA TYR A 76 -6.02 12.11 -9.42
C TYR A 76 -6.09 13.09 -8.24
N ALA A 77 -6.37 12.60 -7.03
CA ALA A 77 -6.41 13.44 -5.83
C ALA A 77 -5.03 14.03 -5.47
N LEU A 78 -3.94 13.29 -5.70
CA LEU A 78 -2.58 13.76 -5.45
C LEU A 78 -2.15 14.86 -6.44
N GLN A 79 -2.65 14.83 -7.68
CA GLN A 79 -2.44 15.92 -8.64
C GLN A 79 -3.17 17.21 -8.22
N ASP A 80 -4.39 17.08 -7.69
CA ASP A 80 -5.17 18.22 -7.19
C ASP A 80 -4.60 18.77 -5.85
N GLN A 81 -4.06 17.90 -5.01
CA GLN A 81 -3.47 18.25 -3.71
C GLN A 81 -1.98 17.83 -3.62
N PRO A 82 -1.06 18.56 -4.29
CA PRO A 82 0.36 18.22 -4.33
C PRO A 82 1.05 18.16 -2.96
N VAL A 83 0.50 18.85 -1.96
CA VAL A 83 1.01 18.84 -0.58
C VAL A 83 0.98 17.44 0.05
N VAL A 84 0.02 16.60 -0.34
CA VAL A 84 -0.07 15.21 0.16
C VAL A 84 0.99 14.31 -0.49
N ASN A 85 1.46 14.66 -1.69
CA ASN A 85 2.53 13.97 -2.40
C ASN A 85 3.94 14.44 -1.98
N ALA A 86 4.01 15.53 -1.21
CA ALA A 86 5.25 16.14 -0.75
C ALA A 86 5.83 15.43 0.47
N VAL A 87 7.11 15.68 0.77
CA VAL A 87 7.76 15.23 2.01
C VAL A 87 8.44 16.41 2.70
N ILE A 88 8.50 16.36 4.02
CA ILE A 88 9.33 17.28 4.81
C ILE A 88 10.69 16.61 5.01
N MET A 89 11.75 17.25 4.57
CA MET A 89 13.12 16.80 4.77
C MET A 89 13.94 17.96 5.32
N ASP A 90 14.64 17.72 6.43
CA ASP A 90 15.35 18.74 7.19
C ASP A 90 14.41 19.90 7.59
N ASN A 91 14.49 21.03 6.90
CA ASN A 91 13.64 22.22 7.10
C ASN A 91 12.95 22.67 5.81
N GLU A 92 12.85 21.79 4.80
CA GLU A 92 12.27 22.10 3.50
C GLU A 92 11.12 21.14 3.16
N ILE A 93 10.17 21.63 2.36
CA ILE A 93 9.10 20.82 1.80
C ILE A 93 9.47 20.50 0.35
N ILE A 94 9.68 19.22 0.07
CA ILE A 94 10.01 18.72 -1.25
C ILE A 94 8.71 18.29 -1.94
N TYR A 95 8.27 19.11 -2.89
CA TYR A 95 7.18 18.76 -3.80
C TYR A 95 7.69 17.85 -4.92
N ARG A 96 6.82 16.94 -5.38
CA ARG A 96 7.14 15.98 -6.45
C ARG A 96 6.06 16.04 -7.52
N ASP A 97 6.50 16.20 -8.76
CA ASP A 97 5.61 16.26 -9.93
C ASP A 97 5.15 14.87 -10.40
N TYR A 98 5.88 13.83 -10.01
CA TYR A 98 5.57 12.42 -10.30
C TYR A 98 4.79 11.79 -9.14
N ILE A 99 3.97 10.77 -9.44
CA ILE A 99 3.18 10.06 -8.43
C ILE A 99 3.56 8.58 -8.42
N ASP A 100 4.38 8.21 -7.44
CA ASP A 100 4.83 6.85 -7.19
C ASP A 100 4.05 6.27 -5.99
N ILE A 101 3.15 5.33 -6.24
CA ILE A 101 2.26 4.77 -5.22
C ILE A 101 2.79 3.40 -4.75
N SER A 102 3.11 3.34 -3.47
CA SER A 102 3.41 2.12 -2.73
C SER A 102 2.12 1.34 -2.44
N VAL A 103 2.09 0.05 -2.77
CA VAL A 103 0.94 -0.82 -2.52
C VAL A 103 1.34 -1.97 -1.62
N ALA A 104 0.68 -2.10 -0.47
CA ALA A 104 0.99 -3.17 0.48
C ALA A 104 0.51 -4.54 -0.04
N VAL A 105 1.44 -5.50 -0.12
CA VAL A 105 1.19 -6.88 -0.57
C VAL A 105 1.56 -7.86 0.53
N ALA A 106 0.62 -8.72 0.90
CA ALA A 106 0.84 -9.79 1.86
C ALA A 106 1.59 -10.98 1.22
N THR A 107 2.62 -11.47 1.91
CA THR A 107 3.40 -12.66 1.52
C THR A 107 3.49 -13.64 2.68
N PRO A 108 3.82 -14.93 2.43
CA PRO A 108 4.03 -15.91 3.51
C PRO A 108 5.13 -15.51 4.52
N LYS A 109 6.07 -14.66 4.11
CA LYS A 109 7.18 -14.18 4.96
C LYS A 109 6.86 -12.87 5.69
N GLY A 110 5.71 -12.26 5.44
CA GLY A 110 5.29 -10.99 6.00
C GLY A 110 4.72 -10.02 4.96
N LEU A 111 4.57 -8.76 5.36
CA LEU A 111 4.09 -7.69 4.49
C LEU A 111 5.28 -7.03 3.77
N VAL A 112 5.16 -6.84 2.46
CA VAL A 112 6.09 -6.04 1.66
C VAL A 112 5.33 -4.94 0.95
N VAL A 113 5.99 -3.83 0.64
CA VAL A 113 5.35 -2.64 0.08
C VAL A 113 6.10 -2.20 -1.19
N PRO A 114 5.87 -2.87 -2.33
CA PRO A 114 6.45 -2.44 -3.60
C PRO A 114 5.82 -1.14 -4.12
N VAL A 115 6.52 -0.47 -5.04
CA VAL A 115 6.17 0.83 -5.61
C VAL A 115 5.74 0.69 -7.07
N ILE A 116 4.61 1.28 -7.41
CA ILE A 116 4.16 1.48 -8.79
C ILE A 116 4.53 2.90 -9.18
N ARG A 117 5.38 3.04 -10.20
CA ARG A 117 5.94 4.34 -10.60
C ARG A 117 5.11 5.05 -11.67
N ASN A 118 5.07 6.38 -11.62
CA ASN A 118 4.41 7.25 -12.59
C ASN A 118 2.93 6.87 -12.86
N VAL A 119 2.17 6.68 -11.78
CA VAL A 119 0.78 6.21 -11.84
C VAL A 119 -0.14 7.21 -12.58
N GLU A 120 0.21 8.49 -12.57
CA GLU A 120 -0.51 9.54 -13.28
C GLU A 120 -0.62 9.29 -14.78
N ALA A 121 0.42 8.71 -15.40
CA ALA A 121 0.47 8.40 -16.81
C ALA A 121 -0.17 7.04 -17.17
N MET A 122 -0.43 6.19 -16.17
CA MET A 122 -0.93 4.83 -16.41
C MET A 122 -2.45 4.75 -16.60
N ASN A 123 -2.91 3.84 -17.45
CA ASN A 123 -4.31 3.42 -17.51
C ASN A 123 -4.61 2.25 -16.53
N TYR A 124 -5.89 1.90 -16.36
CA TYR A 124 -6.31 0.84 -15.45
C TYR A 124 -5.66 -0.52 -15.73
N ALA A 125 -5.44 -0.86 -17.01
CA ALA A 125 -4.83 -2.14 -17.39
C ALA A 125 -3.33 -2.19 -17.06
N GLU A 126 -2.62 -1.08 -17.24
CA GLU A 126 -1.21 -0.94 -16.85
C GLU A 126 -1.03 -1.06 -15.35
N ILE A 127 -1.90 -0.41 -14.56
CA ILE A 127 -1.89 -0.50 -13.11
C ILE A 127 -2.11 -1.95 -12.65
N GLU A 128 -3.14 -2.63 -13.16
CA GLU A 128 -3.39 -4.04 -12.79
C GLU A 128 -2.21 -4.95 -13.17
N LYS A 129 -1.60 -4.73 -14.34
CA LYS A 129 -0.43 -5.50 -14.77
C LYS A 129 0.77 -5.25 -13.86
N ALA A 130 1.02 -4.00 -13.47
CA ALA A 130 2.09 -3.66 -12.55
C ALA A 130 1.88 -4.32 -11.18
N ILE A 131 0.65 -4.26 -10.63
CA ILE A 131 0.29 -4.93 -9.38
C ILE A 131 0.49 -6.44 -9.48
N ALA A 132 0.07 -7.07 -10.59
CA ALA A 132 0.23 -8.50 -10.78
C ALA A 132 1.71 -8.93 -10.84
N VAL A 133 2.55 -8.17 -11.56
CA VAL A 133 3.99 -8.43 -11.65
C VAL A 133 4.66 -8.28 -10.29
N LEU A 134 4.39 -7.18 -9.57
CA LEU A 134 4.96 -6.94 -8.24
C LEU A 134 4.46 -7.96 -7.22
N GLY A 135 3.20 -8.37 -7.30
CA GLY A 135 2.62 -9.42 -6.47
C GLY A 135 3.26 -10.79 -6.69
N GLU A 136 3.59 -11.13 -7.94
CA GLU A 136 4.30 -12.37 -8.24
C GLU A 136 5.76 -12.32 -7.78
N LYS A 137 6.45 -11.20 -7.98
CA LYS A 137 7.80 -10.99 -7.42
C LYS A 137 7.78 -11.09 -5.89
N ALA A 138 6.76 -10.54 -5.23
CA ALA A 138 6.61 -10.60 -3.78
C ALA A 138 6.43 -12.04 -3.29
N ARG A 139 5.54 -12.80 -3.93
CA ARG A 139 5.26 -14.20 -3.59
C ARG A 139 6.47 -15.10 -3.82
N THR A 140 7.21 -14.87 -4.91
CA THR A 140 8.41 -15.64 -5.26
C THR A 140 9.68 -15.18 -4.53
N GLY A 141 9.60 -14.08 -3.76
CA GLY A 141 10.74 -13.53 -3.03
C GLY A 141 11.81 -12.91 -3.94
N LYS A 142 11.43 -12.48 -5.15
CA LYS A 142 12.29 -11.86 -6.17
C LYS A 142 12.14 -10.34 -6.26
N LEU A 143 11.53 -9.71 -5.25
CA LEU A 143 11.48 -8.25 -5.17
C LEU A 143 12.88 -7.69 -4.97
N ALA A 144 13.28 -6.78 -5.85
CA ALA A 144 14.50 -6.01 -5.67
C ALA A 144 14.29 -4.91 -4.62
N VAL A 145 15.38 -4.37 -4.08
CA VAL A 145 15.32 -3.20 -3.18
C VAL A 145 14.73 -1.99 -3.93
N GLU A 146 15.10 -1.83 -5.20
CA GLU A 146 14.60 -0.78 -6.11
C GLU A 146 13.09 -0.85 -6.34
N ASP A 147 12.48 -2.04 -6.24
CA ASP A 147 11.03 -2.23 -6.35
C ASP A 147 10.30 -1.72 -5.09
N MET A 148 11.00 -1.46 -3.98
CA MET A 148 10.43 -1.03 -2.69
C MET A 148 10.80 0.41 -2.31
N ASP A 149 11.64 1.07 -3.10
CA ASP A 149 12.21 2.38 -2.77
C ASP A 149 11.54 3.54 -3.53
N GLY A 150 11.53 4.72 -2.93
CA GLY A 150 11.07 5.96 -3.57
C GLY A 150 9.55 6.16 -3.68
N GLY A 151 8.75 5.43 -2.91
CA GLY A 151 7.31 5.65 -2.83
C GLY A 151 6.95 7.02 -2.24
N THR A 152 5.95 7.68 -2.83
CA THR A 152 5.48 9.03 -2.43
C THR A 152 4.17 8.99 -1.67
N PHE A 153 3.33 8.00 -1.95
CA PHE A 153 2.07 7.75 -1.25
C PHE A 153 1.88 6.25 -1.05
N THR A 154 1.19 5.82 0.02
CA THR A 154 0.99 4.39 0.30
C THR A 154 -0.48 4.03 0.41
N ILE A 155 -0.90 2.98 -0.32
CA ILE A 155 -2.20 2.34 -0.18
C ILE A 155 -2.03 0.99 0.51
N SER A 156 -2.77 0.79 1.60
CA SER A 156 -2.84 -0.48 2.32
C SER A 156 -4.25 -1.02 2.29
N ASN A 157 -4.41 -2.29 1.92
CA ASN A 157 -5.71 -2.96 1.89
C ASN A 157 -5.83 -3.92 3.08
N GLY A 158 -6.34 -3.42 4.20
CA GLY A 158 -6.67 -4.25 5.38
C GLY A 158 -7.97 -5.06 5.22
N GLY A 159 -8.80 -4.73 4.24
CA GLY A 159 -10.10 -5.38 4.00
C GLY A 159 -9.98 -6.85 3.62
N VAL A 160 -8.85 -7.27 3.03
CA VAL A 160 -8.57 -8.69 2.76
C VAL A 160 -8.49 -9.55 4.04
N PHE A 161 -8.26 -8.92 5.20
CA PHE A 161 -8.24 -9.56 6.52
C PHE A 161 -9.55 -9.37 7.29
N GLY A 162 -10.58 -8.78 6.68
CA GLY A 162 -11.86 -8.51 7.33
C GLY A 162 -11.85 -7.30 8.27
N SER A 163 -10.84 -6.42 8.17
CA SER A 163 -10.82 -5.17 8.93
C SER A 163 -11.95 -4.25 8.47
N LEU A 164 -12.77 -3.77 9.42
CA LEU A 164 -13.79 -2.75 9.16
C LEU A 164 -13.18 -1.36 9.03
N MET A 165 -12.28 -1.01 9.95
CA MET A 165 -11.54 0.25 9.96
C MET A 165 -10.18 0.06 10.66
N GLY A 166 -9.25 0.97 10.41
CA GLY A 166 -7.98 1.02 11.11
C GLY A 166 -7.25 2.33 10.90
N THR A 167 -6.32 2.65 11.80
CA THR A 167 -5.42 3.81 11.68
C THR A 167 -4.10 3.36 11.04
N PRO A 168 -3.88 3.61 9.74
CA PRO A 168 -2.66 3.17 9.07
C PRO A 168 -1.44 3.92 9.64
N ILE A 169 -0.30 3.23 9.70
CA ILE A 169 0.98 3.86 10.05
C ILE A 169 1.68 4.31 8.77
N ILE A 170 2.14 5.56 8.73
CA ILE A 170 2.98 6.09 7.65
C ILE A 170 4.23 5.20 7.54
N ASN A 171 4.52 4.74 6.32
CA ASN A 171 5.78 4.09 5.99
C ASN A 171 6.77 5.17 5.53
N PRO A 172 7.70 5.64 6.40
CA PRO A 172 8.65 6.65 5.98
C PRO A 172 9.58 6.05 4.92
N THR A 173 9.53 6.63 3.73
CA THR A 173 10.45 6.37 2.62
C THR A 173 11.65 7.29 2.69
#